data_AF-B6XC88-F1
#
_entry.id   AF-B6XC88-F1
#
_cell.length_a   1.000
_cell.length_b   1.000
_cell.length_c   1.000
_cell.angle_alpha   90.00
_cell.angle_beta   90.00
_cell.angle_gamma   90.00
#
_symmetry.space_group_name_H-M   'P 1'
#
loop_
_entity.id
_entity.type
_entity.pdbx_description
1 polymer ?
#
loop_
_entity_poly.entity_id
_entity_poly.type
_entity_poly.pdbx_seq_one_letter_code
_entity_poly.pdbx_strand_id
1 'polypeptide(L)'
;MNRKNDVIQTHPVVGWDISTVDAYDAMMLRLHYLPEQNNSPDSAIVDKTMWLTTDVAKQLINILQAGIDKIESGEYLESDFKTH
;
A
#
# COMPACT_ATOMS: atom_id res chain seq x y z
N MET A 1 31.74 -2.85 -7.14
CA MET A 1 30.66 -2.32 -6.29
C MET A 1 29.34 -2.81 -6.86
N ASN A 2 28.65 -3.67 -6.11
CA ASN A 2 27.58 -4.56 -6.59
C ASN A 2 26.23 -3.82 -6.56
N ARG A 3 25.84 -3.18 -7.67
CA ARG A 3 24.48 -2.62 -7.87
C ARG A 3 23.55 -3.71 -8.41
N LYS A 4 23.45 -4.84 -7.73
CA LYS A 4 22.49 -5.90 -8.09
C LYS A 4 21.16 -5.58 -7.46
N ASN A 5 20.20 -5.19 -8.30
CA ASN A 5 18.80 -5.54 -8.15
C ASN A 5 18.16 -5.20 -6.79
N ASP A 6 17.99 -3.92 -6.50
CA ASP A 6 16.85 -3.46 -5.70
C ASP A 6 15.58 -3.60 -6.55
N VAL A 7 15.27 -4.84 -6.97
CA VAL A 7 13.94 -5.17 -7.49
C VAL A 7 13.04 -5.02 -6.29
N ILE A 8 12.26 -3.94 -6.27
CA ILE A 8 11.25 -3.73 -5.24
C ILE A 8 10.32 -4.94 -5.31
N GLN A 9 10.46 -5.85 -4.34
CA GLN A 9 9.57 -7.00 -4.22
C GLN A 9 8.21 -6.44 -3.80
N THR A 10 7.34 -6.27 -4.79
CA THR A 10 5.98 -5.78 -4.58
C THR A 10 5.11 -6.98 -4.25
N HIS A 11 4.79 -7.12 -2.97
CA HIS A 11 3.83 -8.12 -2.51
C HIS A 11 2.42 -7.54 -2.60
N PRO A 12 1.44 -8.27 -3.17
CA PRO A 12 0.07 -7.78 -3.21
C PRO A 12 -0.47 -7.69 -1.78
N VAL A 13 -0.98 -6.50 -1.43
CA VAL A 13 -1.75 -6.30 -0.20
C VAL A 13 -3.09 -7.01 -0.39
N VAL A 14 -3.36 -8.01 0.44
CA VAL A 14 -4.59 -8.81 0.38
C VAL A 14 -5.61 -8.40 1.43
N GLY A 15 -5.18 -7.64 2.43
CA GLY A 15 -6.06 -7.14 3.46
C GLY A 15 -5.38 -6.11 4.36
N TRP A 16 -6.20 -5.44 5.15
CA TRP A 16 -5.73 -4.55 6.21
C TRP A 16 -6.67 -4.62 7.42
N ASP A 17 -6.14 -4.39 8.62
CA ASP A 17 -6.93 -4.13 9.82
C ASP A 17 -6.70 -2.69 10.26
N ILE A 18 -7.78 -1.97 10.57
CA ILE A 18 -7.73 -0.61 11.10
C ILE A 18 -8.37 -0.59 12.49
N SER A 19 -7.71 0.05 13.44
CA SER A 19 -8.24 0.25 14.80
C SER A 19 -7.97 1.68 15.25
N THR A 20 -8.90 2.29 15.98
CA THR A 20 -8.68 3.61 16.59
C THR A 20 -8.01 3.44 17.95
N VAL A 21 -7.15 4.40 18.28
CA VAL A 21 -6.53 4.51 19.59
C VAL A 21 -6.85 5.89 20.13
N ASP A 22 -8.06 6.00 20.69
CA ASP A 22 -8.67 7.27 21.11
C ASP A 22 -7.80 8.06 22.10
N ALA A 23 -6.98 7.36 22.90
CA ALA A 23 -6.04 7.98 23.84
C ALA A 23 -4.96 8.85 23.19
N TYR A 24 -4.67 8.66 21.90
CA TYR A 24 -3.61 9.36 21.17
C TYR A 24 -4.10 10.10 19.93
N ASP A 25 -5.42 10.19 19.71
CA ASP A 25 -6.02 10.71 18.46
C ASP A 25 -5.32 10.11 17.22
N ALA A 26 -5.14 8.79 17.26
CA ALA A 26 -4.37 8.04 16.28
C ALA A 26 -5.11 6.76 15.89
N MET A 27 -4.71 6.20 14.75
CA MET A 27 -5.20 4.93 14.23
C MET A 27 -4.03 3.97 14.02
N MET A 28 -4.28 2.70 14.26
CA MET A 28 -3.37 1.61 13.93
C MET A 28 -3.82 0.97 12.63
N LEU A 29 -2.90 0.87 11.67
CA LEU A 29 -3.09 0.20 10.38
C LEU A 29 -2.15 -1.02 10.35
N ARG A 30 -2.71 -2.19 10.10
CA ARG A 30 -1.94 -3.43 9.93
C ARG A 30 -2.14 -3.96 8.52
N LEU A 31 -1.07 -4.04 7.74
CA LEU A 31 -1.12 -4.58 6.38
C LEU A 31 -0.91 -6.08 6.38
N HIS A 32 -1.71 -6.78 5.59
CA HIS A 32 -1.54 -8.21 5.31
C HIS A 32 -1.15 -8.35 3.84
N TYR A 33 -0.06 -9.06 3.60
CA TYR A 33 0.46 -9.28 2.24
C TYR A 33 0.73 -10.75 2.00
N LEU A 34 0.66 -11.17 0.73
CA LEU A 34 1.06 -12.52 0.37
C LEU A 34 2.56 -12.55 0.03
N PRO A 35 3.34 -13.41 0.71
CA PRO A 35 4.77 -13.52 0.43
C PRO A 35 5.07 -14.03 -0.99
N GLU A 36 4.15 -14.78 -1.62
CA GLU A 36 4.30 -15.22 -3.01
C GLU A 36 2.94 -15.23 -3.72
N GLN A 37 2.93 -15.02 -5.04
CA GLN A 37 1.73 -14.89 -5.88
C GLN A 37 0.82 -16.14 -5.91
N ASN A 38 1.25 -17.26 -5.34
CA ASN A 38 0.57 -18.57 -5.41
C ASN A 38 0.17 -19.15 -4.04
N ASN A 39 0.38 -18.43 -2.94
CA ASN A 39 -0.03 -18.93 -1.63
C ASN A 39 -1.47 -18.52 -1.31
N SER A 40 -2.19 -19.41 -0.60
CA SER A 40 -3.60 -19.20 -0.22
C SER A 40 -3.76 -17.95 0.68
N PRO A 41 -4.95 -17.31 0.73
CA PRO A 41 -5.19 -16.16 1.63
C PRO A 41 -4.86 -16.44 3.10
N ASP A 42 -4.96 -17.69 3.54
CA ASP A 42 -4.60 -18.15 4.89
C ASP A 42 -3.09 -18.08 5.20
N SER A 43 -2.26 -17.88 4.18
CA SER A 43 -0.80 -17.71 4.31
C SER A 43 -0.36 -16.23 4.38
N ALA A 44 -1.32 -15.30 4.41
CA ALA A 44 -1.02 -13.88 4.46
C ALA A 44 -0.14 -13.56 5.68
N ILE A 45 1.01 -12.96 5.42
CA ILE A 45 1.92 -12.51 6.47
C ILE A 45 1.47 -11.14 6.92
N VAL A 46 1.41 -10.99 8.24
CA VAL A 46 1.20 -9.70 8.89
C VAL A 46 2.53 -8.98 8.92
N ASP A 47 2.63 -7.85 8.23
CA ASP A 47 3.88 -7.10 8.17
C ASP A 47 4.06 -6.24 9.43
N LYS A 48 3.90 -4.93 9.26
CA LYS A 48 4.16 -3.91 10.25
C LYS A 48 2.84 -3.26 10.65
N THR A 49 2.66 -3.13 11.95
CA THR A 49 1.59 -2.29 12.49
C THR A 49 2.07 -0.85 12.50
N MET A 50 1.42 -0.01 11.70
CA MET A 50 1.73 1.41 11.56
C MET A 50 0.76 2.24 12.40
N TRP A 51 1.28 3.32 12.99
CA TRP A 51 0.48 4.31 13.70
C TRP A 51 0.33 5.55 12.81
N LEU A 52 -0.91 5.98 12.61
CA LEU A 52 -1.29 7.11 11.79
C LEU A 52 -1.98 8.13 12.70
N THR A 53 -1.49 9.36 12.76
CA THR A 53 -2.27 10.44 13.36
C THR A 53 -3.45 10.79 12.47
N THR A 54 -4.47 11.42 13.02
CA THR A 54 -5.67 11.82 12.27
C THR A 54 -5.36 12.68 11.04
N ASP A 55 -4.34 13.54 11.08
CA ASP A 55 -3.91 14.34 9.92
C ASP A 55 -3.29 13.46 8.82
N VAL A 56 -2.34 12.60 9.17
CA VAL A 56 -1.66 11.71 8.22
C VAL A 56 -2.66 10.74 7.58
N ALA A 57 -3.65 10.26 8.33
CA ALA A 57 -4.68 9.41 7.79
C ALA A 57 -5.58 10.13 6.75
N LYS A 58 -5.92 11.40 6.97
CA LYS A 58 -6.65 12.21 5.98
C LYS A 58 -5.83 12.38 4.71
N GLN A 59 -4.53 12.64 4.84
CA GLN A 59 -3.63 12.71 3.68
C GLN A 59 -3.58 11.39 2.91
N LEU A 60 -3.48 10.26 3.62
CA LEU A 60 -3.49 8.93 3.02
C LEU A 60 -4.78 8.69 2.23
N ILE A 61 -5.95 9.01 2.79
CA ILE A 61 -7.25 8.89 2.11
C ILE A 61 -7.26 9.72 0.81
N ASN A 62 -6.80 10.97 0.86
CA ASN A 62 -6.79 11.84 -0.32
C ASN A 62 -5.85 11.31 -1.42
N ILE A 63 -4.68 10.79 -1.05
CA ILE A 63 -3.73 10.20 -2.01
C ILE A 63 -4.33 8.95 -2.65
N LEU A 64 -4.93 8.08 -1.84
CA LEU A 64 -5.58 6.87 -2.34
C LEU A 64 -6.74 7.20 -3.29
N GLN A 65 -7.60 8.16 -2.91
CA GLN A 65 -8.72 8.58 -3.76
C GLN A 65 -8.22 9.14 -5.08
N ALA A 66 -7.23 10.04 -5.08
CA ALA A 66 -6.66 10.59 -6.30
C ALA A 66 -6.03 9.50 -7.20
N GLY A 67 -5.42 8.47 -6.59
CA GLY A 67 -4.90 7.31 -7.31
C GLY A 67 -6.00 6.48 -7.97
N ILE A 68 -7.10 6.22 -7.26
CA ILE A 68 -8.28 5.52 -7.76
C ILE A 68 -8.89 6.32 -8.93
N ASP A 69 -9.16 7.61 -8.73
CA ASP A 69 -9.74 8.49 -9.75
C ASP A 69 -8.87 8.50 -11.03
N LYS A 70 -7.55 8.51 -10.88
CA LYS A 70 -6.60 8.41 -12.01
C LYS A 70 -6.71 7.07 -12.76
N ILE A 71 -6.89 5.96 -12.04
CA ILE A 71 -7.05 4.64 -12.65
C ILE A 71 -8.42 4.51 -13.33
N GLU A 72 -9.49 4.99 -12.70
CA GLU A 72 -10.87 4.90 -13.20
C GLU A 72 -11.18 5.88 -14.33
N SER A 73 -10.53 7.04 -14.36
CA SER A 73 -10.66 8.01 -15.47
C SER A 73 -10.13 7.48 -16.81
N GLY A 74 -9.41 6.36 -16.80
CA GLY A 74 -8.93 5.71 -18.02
C GLY A 74 -7.88 6.54 -18.78
N GLU A 75 -7.32 7.59 -18.17
CA GLU A 75 -6.16 8.33 -18.69
C GLU A 75 -4.88 7.50 -18.54
N TYR A 76 -4.87 6.31 -19.14
CA TYR A 76 -3.68 5.52 -19.36
C TYR A 76 -2.89 6.21 -20.49
N LEU A 77 -2.14 7.25 -20.13
CA LEU A 77 -1.15 7.84 -21.03
C LEU A 77 -0.05 6.80 -21.27
N GLU A 78 -0.16 6.05 -22.37
CA GLU A 78 0.85 5.12 -22.91
C GLU A 78 2.24 5.76 -23.14
N SER A 79 2.44 7.04 -22.82
CA SER A 79 3.66 7.79 -23.09
C SER A 79 4.82 7.56 -22.12
N ASP A 80 4.62 6.94 -20.94
CA ASP A 80 5.71 6.83 -19.94
C ASP A 80 6.56 5.55 -20.06
N PHE A 81 6.16 4.55 -20.86
CA PHE A 81 6.97 3.34 -21.09
C PHE A 81 7.91 3.38 -22.30
N LYS A 82 7.93 4.49 -23.05
CA LYS A 82 8.95 4.75 -24.06
C LYS A 82 9.79 5.94 -23.63
N THR A 83 10.72 5.73 -22.71
CA THR A 83 12.11 6.21 -22.76
C THR A 83 12.77 5.88 -21.43
N HIS A 84 13.45 4.73 -21.33
CA HIS A 84 14.84 4.71 -20.87
C HIS A 84 15.56 3.41 -21.23
#